data_AF-A0A8H4SR00-F1
#
_entry.id   AF-A0A8H4SR00-F1
#
_cell.length_a   1.000
_cell.length_b   1.000
_cell.length_c   1.000
_cell.angle_alpha   90.00
_cell.angle_beta   90.00
_cell.angle_gamma   90.00
#
_symmetry.space_group_name_H-M   'P 1'
#
loop_
_entity.id
_entity.type
_entity.pdbx_description
1 polymer ?
#
loop_
_entity_poly.entity_id
_entity_poly.type
_entity_poly.pdbx_seq_one_letter_code
_entity_poly.pdbx_strand_id
1 'polypeptide(L)'
;MDFIGTIFNHGNNSDNSIVNGSGLVVADLIQPDQTSTFKNWDEVYGPYSEAGVPVSALMAEFNFADDANPVINPINIDGEGGELNARTPPFAPEDIIILTDGRCSSTCTIFVDHMVSKGVRTVAVGGRPRAGVMQAIGGIKGSEVLALSNIESMATTAASLLADSISSGSPILSDKNQTRFSQVNPIPLANFPLPISGSLNYLNTYTADDETTPTQFTYEAANCHIFYTAETLYKPSKTWALAANAT
;
A
#
# COMPACT_ATOMS: atom_id res chain seq x y z
N MET A 1 -4.67 -3.36 22.40
CA MET A 1 -5.87 -2.50 22.50
C MET A 1 -5.60 -1.30 21.65
N ASP A 2 -6.45 -1.10 20.65
CA ASP A 2 -6.35 -0.03 19.67
C ASP A 2 -7.15 1.17 20.15
N PHE A 3 -6.46 2.19 20.65
CA PHE A 3 -7.12 3.38 21.14
C PHE A 3 -7.61 4.28 20.02
N ILE A 4 -6.79 4.51 18.99
CA ILE A 4 -7.12 5.45 17.92
C ILE A 4 -8.28 4.90 17.10
N GLY A 5 -8.22 3.63 16.67
CA GLY A 5 -9.33 3.04 15.93
C GLY A 5 -10.60 2.94 16.78
N THR A 6 -10.52 2.63 18.08
CA THR A 6 -11.71 2.70 18.96
C THR A 6 -12.32 4.10 18.99
N ILE A 7 -11.51 5.15 19.11
CA ILE A 7 -11.98 6.54 19.16
C ILE A 7 -12.58 6.95 17.81
N PHE A 8 -11.89 6.65 16.72
CA PHE A 8 -12.28 7.02 15.36
C PHE A 8 -13.57 6.36 14.90
N ASN A 9 -13.85 5.14 15.40
CA ASN A 9 -15.04 4.38 15.05
C ASN A 9 -16.17 4.53 16.08
N HIS A 10 -16.06 5.45 17.05
CA HIS A 10 -17.11 5.68 18.04
C HIS A 10 -18.17 6.66 17.52
N GLY A 11 -19.44 6.27 17.57
CA GLY A 11 -20.55 7.13 17.19
C GLY A 11 -20.42 7.61 15.75
N ASN A 12 -20.39 8.93 15.55
CA ASN A 12 -20.22 9.57 14.24
C ASN A 12 -18.82 10.17 14.04
N ASN A 13 -17.83 9.76 14.83
CA ASN A 13 -16.45 10.26 14.68
C ASN A 13 -15.85 9.92 13.30
N SER A 14 -16.34 8.88 12.65
CA SER A 14 -15.99 8.51 11.27
C SER A 14 -16.37 9.56 10.23
N ASP A 15 -17.27 10.48 10.56
CA ASP A 15 -17.68 11.58 9.67
C ASP A 15 -16.67 12.73 9.67
N ASN A 16 -15.73 12.75 10.62
CA ASN A 16 -14.65 13.73 10.64
C ASN A 16 -13.70 13.50 9.45
N SER A 17 -13.41 14.55 8.68
CA SER A 17 -12.61 14.44 7.44
C SER A 17 -11.15 14.01 7.62
N ILE A 18 -10.59 14.08 8.82
CA ILE A 18 -9.25 13.53 9.11
C ILE A 18 -9.35 12.04 9.45
N VAL A 19 -10.45 11.65 10.10
CA VAL A 19 -10.74 10.26 10.46
C VAL A 19 -11.14 9.47 9.20
N ASN A 20 -12.08 9.99 8.44
CA ASN A 20 -12.44 9.54 7.10
C ASN A 20 -11.20 9.69 6.19
N GLY A 21 -10.63 8.60 5.69
CA GLY A 21 -9.38 8.64 4.93
C GLY A 21 -8.10 8.49 5.77
N SER A 22 -8.21 8.20 7.07
CA SER A 22 -7.04 7.85 7.89
C SER A 22 -6.55 6.41 7.69
N GLY A 23 -7.32 5.56 7.02
CA GLY A 23 -7.08 4.12 6.99
C GLY A 23 -7.35 3.41 8.34
N LEU A 24 -7.98 4.11 9.30
CA LEU A 24 -8.33 3.58 10.63
C LEU A 24 -9.85 3.62 10.90
N VAL A 25 -10.66 3.74 9.85
CA VAL A 25 -12.11 3.53 9.92
C VAL A 25 -12.40 2.14 9.40
N VAL A 26 -12.98 1.28 10.25
CA VAL A 26 -13.18 -0.14 9.95
C VAL A 26 -14.05 -0.34 8.71
N ALA A 27 -15.06 0.52 8.54
CA ALA A 27 -15.95 0.47 7.38
C ALA A 27 -15.26 0.81 6.05
N ASP A 28 -14.07 1.44 6.09
CA ASP A 28 -13.29 1.78 4.90
C ASP A 28 -12.28 0.66 4.57
N LEU A 29 -12.05 -0.29 5.48
CA LEU A 29 -11.16 -1.43 5.27
C LEU A 29 -11.90 -2.51 4.49
N ILE A 30 -11.49 -2.70 3.24
CA ILE A 30 -12.11 -3.67 2.32
C ILE A 30 -11.43 -5.03 2.48
N GLN A 31 -12.22 -6.10 2.52
CA GLN A 31 -11.71 -7.47 2.53
C GLN A 31 -11.13 -7.84 1.14
N PRO A 32 -10.18 -8.79 1.05
CA PRO A 32 -9.54 -9.14 -0.21
C PRO A 32 -10.49 -9.54 -1.35
N ASP A 33 -11.70 -10.01 -1.01
CA ASP A 33 -12.73 -10.38 -1.99
C ASP A 33 -13.37 -9.18 -2.73
N GLN A 34 -13.07 -7.95 -2.32
CA GLN A 34 -13.63 -6.69 -2.87
C GLN A 34 -15.16 -6.55 -2.73
N THR A 35 -15.82 -7.42 -1.95
CA THR A 35 -17.28 -7.44 -1.81
C THR A 35 -17.79 -6.96 -0.46
N SER A 36 -16.92 -6.95 0.55
CA SER A 36 -17.31 -6.64 1.93
C SER A 36 -16.22 -5.90 2.69
N THR A 37 -16.64 -5.26 3.79
CA THR A 37 -15.76 -4.58 4.75
C THR A 37 -15.68 -5.38 6.05
N PHE A 38 -14.81 -4.98 6.97
CA PHE A 38 -14.75 -5.55 8.32
C PHE A 38 -15.89 -5.01 9.20
N LYS A 39 -16.35 -5.79 10.19
CA LYS A 39 -17.41 -5.34 11.11
C LYS A 39 -16.90 -4.55 12.29
N ASN A 40 -15.69 -4.86 12.76
CA ASN A 40 -15.06 -4.24 13.92
C ASN A 40 -13.55 -4.49 13.91
N TRP A 41 -12.84 -3.80 14.81
CA TRP A 41 -11.39 -3.97 14.97
C TRP A 41 -10.97 -5.36 15.45
N ASP A 42 -11.83 -6.13 16.12
CA ASP A 42 -11.48 -7.49 16.53
C ASP A 42 -11.35 -8.42 15.31
N GLU A 43 -12.14 -8.22 14.26
CA GLU A 43 -11.98 -8.93 12.97
C GLU A 43 -10.70 -8.51 12.23
N VAL A 44 -10.31 -7.23 12.33
CA VAL A 44 -9.08 -6.70 11.70
C VAL A 44 -7.83 -7.15 12.43
N TYR A 45 -7.78 -7.09 13.76
CA TYR A 45 -6.62 -7.58 14.51
C TYR A 45 -6.55 -9.11 14.52
N GLY A 46 -7.71 -9.75 14.68
CA GLY A 46 -7.85 -11.18 14.87
C GLY A 46 -6.88 -11.77 15.89
N PRO A 47 -6.73 -13.10 15.86
CA PRO A 47 -5.59 -13.80 16.42
C PRO A 47 -4.58 -14.17 15.33
N TYR A 48 -4.41 -13.34 14.29
CA TYR A 48 -3.55 -13.66 13.15
C TYR A 48 -2.07 -13.53 13.53
N SER A 49 -1.25 -14.42 12.98
CA SER A 49 0.19 -14.37 13.18
C SER A 49 0.91 -15.02 12.02
N GLU A 50 1.98 -14.38 11.58
CA GLU A 50 2.88 -14.91 10.56
C GLU A 50 4.27 -15.09 11.15
N ALA A 51 4.86 -16.27 10.95
CA ALA A 51 6.14 -16.65 11.55
C ALA A 51 6.26 -16.37 13.07
N GLY A 52 5.14 -16.46 13.81
CA GLY A 52 5.07 -16.20 15.25
C GLY A 52 5.00 -14.72 15.64
N VAL A 53 4.87 -13.82 14.67
CA VAL A 53 4.66 -12.38 14.87
C VAL A 53 3.18 -12.05 14.65
N PRO A 54 2.50 -11.36 15.57
CA PRO A 54 1.12 -10.92 15.35
C PRO A 54 1.01 -10.00 14.14
N VAL A 55 0.01 -10.23 13.30
CA VAL A 55 -0.34 -9.39 12.14
C VAL A 55 -1.82 -9.07 12.15
N SER A 56 -2.26 -8.08 11.36
CA SER A 56 -3.67 -7.87 11.09
C SER A 56 -4.18 -8.83 10.02
N ALA A 57 -5.49 -8.87 9.82
CA ALA A 57 -6.13 -9.47 8.67
C ALA A 57 -5.55 -8.90 7.38
N LEU A 58 -5.56 -9.73 6.33
CA LEU A 58 -5.37 -9.24 4.98
C LEU A 58 -6.54 -8.36 4.60
N MET A 59 -6.22 -7.23 3.99
CA MET A 59 -7.16 -6.26 3.44
C MET A 59 -6.77 -5.98 2.01
N ALA A 60 -7.74 -5.57 1.21
CA ALA A 60 -7.47 -5.12 -0.14
C ALA A 60 -6.63 -3.84 -0.13
N GLU A 61 -5.74 -3.72 -1.13
CA GLU A 61 -4.90 -2.54 -1.31
C GLU A 61 -5.69 -1.30 -1.71
N PHE A 62 -6.80 -1.50 -2.43
CA PHE A 62 -7.67 -0.45 -2.95
C PHE A 62 -9.13 -0.88 -2.84
N ASN A 63 -10.04 0.11 -2.77
CA ASN A 63 -11.47 -0.11 -2.92
C ASN A 63 -11.84 0.13 -4.36
N PHE A 64 -11.73 -0.87 -5.23
CA PHE A 64 -11.95 -0.66 -6.67
C PHE A 64 -13.37 -0.21 -7.01
N ALA A 65 -14.38 -0.46 -6.16
CA ALA A 65 -15.73 0.04 -6.39
C ALA A 65 -15.84 1.56 -6.23
N ASP A 66 -15.08 2.15 -5.29
CA ASP A 66 -15.07 3.59 -5.03
C ASP A 66 -13.95 4.31 -5.82
N ASP A 67 -12.77 3.69 -5.91
CA ASP A 67 -11.60 4.26 -6.60
C ASP A 67 -11.76 4.24 -8.13
N ALA A 68 -12.53 3.31 -8.69
CA ALA A 68 -12.88 3.31 -10.11
C ALA A 68 -14.12 4.20 -10.43
N ASN A 69 -14.51 5.09 -9.52
CA ASN A 69 -15.64 5.99 -9.71
C ASN A 69 -15.42 6.88 -10.95
N PRO A 70 -16.23 6.71 -12.02
CA PRO A 70 -16.02 7.38 -13.29
C PRO A 70 -16.32 8.88 -13.26
N VAL A 71 -16.86 9.40 -12.14
CA VAL A 71 -17.27 10.79 -11.97
C VAL A 71 -16.23 11.60 -11.19
N ILE A 72 -15.70 11.03 -10.11
CA ILE A 72 -14.82 11.75 -9.17
C ILE A 72 -13.35 11.50 -9.49
N ASN A 73 -12.97 10.24 -9.76
CA ASN A 73 -11.60 9.82 -10.06
C ASN A 73 -11.57 8.77 -11.19
N PRO A 74 -11.98 9.13 -12.43
CA PRO A 74 -12.02 8.16 -13.51
C PRO A 74 -10.61 7.61 -13.82
N ILE A 75 -10.45 6.28 -13.74
CA ILE A 75 -9.26 5.60 -14.27
C ILE A 75 -9.32 5.71 -15.80
N ASN A 76 -8.55 6.66 -16.32
CA ASN A 76 -8.63 7.10 -17.70
C ASN A 76 -7.63 6.31 -18.57
N ILE A 77 -8.10 5.36 -19.38
CA ILE A 77 -7.22 4.50 -20.20
C ILE A 77 -6.78 5.21 -21.49
N ASP A 78 -7.63 6.08 -22.06
CA ASP A 78 -7.42 6.76 -23.33
C ASP A 78 -7.22 8.28 -23.20
N GLY A 79 -7.32 8.82 -21.98
CA GLY A 79 -7.20 10.26 -21.73
C GLY A 79 -8.43 11.06 -22.18
N GLU A 80 -9.49 10.41 -22.66
CA GLU A 80 -10.71 11.07 -23.13
C GLU A 80 -11.77 11.20 -22.02
N GLY A 81 -11.61 10.45 -20.93
CA GLY A 81 -12.55 10.42 -19.81
C GLY A 81 -13.81 9.60 -20.13
N GLY A 82 -14.41 8.97 -19.11
CA GLY A 82 -15.62 8.17 -19.29
C GLY A 82 -15.67 6.93 -18.40
N GLU A 83 -16.74 6.15 -18.54
CA GLU A 83 -16.86 4.87 -17.84
C GLU A 83 -15.83 3.86 -18.36
N LEU A 84 -15.15 3.19 -17.42
CA LEU A 84 -14.33 2.01 -17.69
C LEU A 84 -15.19 0.89 -18.29
N ASN A 85 -15.29 0.84 -19.62
CA ASN A 85 -15.90 -0.29 -20.34
C ASN A 85 -14.85 -1.15 -21.08
N ALA A 86 -13.59 -1.07 -20.66
CA ALA A 86 -12.53 -1.93 -21.16
C ALA A 86 -12.57 -3.30 -20.45
N ARG A 87 -13.55 -4.14 -20.79
CA ARG A 87 -13.60 -5.54 -20.33
C ARG A 87 -12.61 -6.45 -21.05
N THR A 88 -12.05 -5.96 -22.15
CA THR A 88 -11.07 -6.67 -22.97
C THR A 88 -9.76 -5.90 -22.92
N PRO A 89 -8.66 -6.51 -22.47
CA PRO A 89 -7.33 -5.90 -22.55
C PRO A 89 -6.99 -5.53 -24.00
N PRO A 90 -6.35 -4.37 -24.24
CA PRO A 90 -5.98 -3.96 -25.60
C PRO A 90 -4.87 -4.83 -26.22
N PHE A 91 -4.09 -5.52 -25.39
CA PHE A 91 -3.02 -6.42 -25.79
C PHE A 91 -3.11 -7.72 -24.98
N ALA A 92 -2.72 -8.84 -25.59
CA ALA A 92 -2.56 -10.08 -24.84
C ALA A 92 -1.34 -9.96 -23.91
N PRO A 93 -1.31 -10.61 -22.73
CA PRO A 93 -0.18 -10.52 -21.79
C PRO A 93 1.18 -10.86 -22.42
N GLU A 94 1.22 -11.82 -23.35
CA GLU A 94 2.41 -12.22 -24.10
C GLU A 94 2.99 -11.12 -25.01
N ASP A 95 2.16 -10.16 -25.41
CA ASP A 95 2.52 -9.01 -26.24
C ASP A 95 3.02 -7.80 -25.41
N ILE A 96 3.06 -7.94 -24.08
CA ILE A 96 3.49 -6.89 -23.17
C ILE A 96 4.83 -7.29 -22.52
N ILE A 97 5.77 -6.34 -22.49
CA ILE A 97 7.06 -6.49 -21.80
C ILE A 97 7.25 -5.33 -20.83
N ILE A 98 7.58 -5.65 -19.58
CA ILE A 98 8.05 -4.68 -18.59
C ILE A 98 9.58 -4.70 -18.58
N LEU A 99 10.18 -3.67 -19.16
CA LEU A 99 11.62 -3.42 -19.09
C LEU A 99 11.94 -2.57 -17.86
N THR A 100 12.83 -3.06 -16.99
CA THR A 100 13.17 -2.42 -15.72
C THR A 100 14.66 -2.57 -15.43
N ASP A 101 15.28 -1.58 -14.78
CA ASP A 101 16.65 -1.68 -14.27
C ASP A 101 16.72 -2.23 -12.84
N GLY A 102 15.59 -2.71 -12.31
CA GLY A 102 15.44 -3.17 -10.93
C GLY A 102 15.09 -2.07 -9.94
N ARG A 103 15.12 -0.78 -10.32
CA ARG A 103 14.94 0.34 -9.39
C ARG A 103 13.48 0.78 -9.30
N CYS A 104 12.64 -0.13 -8.82
CA CYS A 104 11.24 0.16 -8.51
C CYS A 104 11.00 -0.03 -7.01
N SER A 105 10.48 1.03 -6.38
CA SER A 105 9.93 1.07 -5.02
C SER A 105 8.61 1.86 -5.10
N SER A 106 7.67 1.63 -4.16
CA SER A 106 6.32 2.23 -4.18
C SER A 106 5.36 1.53 -5.16
N THR A 107 4.33 2.22 -5.64
CA THR A 107 3.20 1.69 -6.42
C THR A 107 3.58 0.93 -7.69
N CYS A 108 4.76 1.18 -8.27
CA CYS A 108 5.24 0.38 -9.41
C CYS A 108 5.40 -1.11 -9.05
N THR A 109 5.62 -1.43 -7.77
CA THR A 109 5.78 -2.81 -7.29
C THR A 109 4.48 -3.58 -7.42
N ILE A 110 3.37 -2.99 -6.96
CA ILE A 110 2.00 -3.50 -7.11
C ILE A 110 1.63 -3.65 -8.59
N PHE A 111 1.92 -2.62 -9.40
CA PHE A 111 1.62 -2.67 -10.83
C PHE A 111 2.35 -3.85 -11.51
N VAL A 112 3.65 -4.02 -11.27
CA VAL A 112 4.40 -5.12 -11.86
C VAL A 112 3.89 -6.47 -11.35
N ASP A 113 3.58 -6.60 -10.06
CA ASP A 113 3.01 -7.83 -9.49
C ASP A 113 1.69 -8.21 -10.17
N HIS A 114 0.76 -7.27 -10.29
CA HIS A 114 -0.50 -7.49 -11.00
C HIS A 114 -0.28 -7.88 -12.46
N MET A 115 0.65 -7.24 -13.18
CA MET A 115 0.92 -7.56 -14.59
C MET A 115 1.54 -8.96 -14.73
N VAL A 116 2.52 -9.29 -13.88
CA VAL A 116 3.17 -10.61 -13.85
C VAL A 116 2.16 -11.71 -13.51
N SER A 117 1.22 -11.46 -12.58
CA SER A 117 0.14 -12.40 -12.25
C SER A 117 -0.76 -12.75 -13.44
N LYS A 118 -0.79 -11.89 -14.48
CA LYS A 118 -1.53 -12.12 -15.74
C LYS A 118 -0.65 -12.70 -16.85
N GLY A 119 0.62 -12.99 -16.59
CA GLY A 119 1.55 -13.59 -17.55
C GLY A 119 2.44 -12.60 -18.29
N VAL A 120 2.41 -11.31 -17.94
CA VAL A 120 3.30 -10.30 -18.54
C VAL A 120 4.74 -10.58 -18.16
N ARG A 121 5.64 -10.51 -19.14
CA ARG A 121 7.06 -10.82 -18.95
C ARG A 121 7.85 -9.60 -18.51
N THR A 122 8.83 -9.82 -17.65
CA THR A 122 9.77 -8.80 -17.17
C THR A 122 11.17 -9.03 -17.73
N VAL A 123 11.83 -7.95 -18.13
CA VAL A 123 13.23 -7.93 -18.55
C VAL A 123 13.98 -6.99 -17.62
N ALA A 124 14.93 -7.54 -16.86
CA ALA A 124 15.85 -6.75 -16.05
C ALA A 124 17.06 -6.33 -16.89
N VAL A 125 17.42 -5.05 -16.85
CA VAL A 125 18.60 -4.52 -17.54
C VAL A 125 19.64 -3.97 -16.55
N GLY A 126 20.91 -4.32 -16.76
CA GLY A 126 22.03 -3.76 -16.01
C GLY A 126 22.40 -4.58 -14.77
N GLY A 127 22.25 -3.99 -13.58
CA GLY A 127 22.65 -4.63 -12.33
C GLY A 127 24.15 -4.90 -12.19
N ARG A 128 24.50 -5.85 -11.30
CA ARG A 128 25.89 -6.28 -11.12
C ARG A 128 26.31 -7.12 -12.34
N PRO A 129 27.53 -6.95 -12.88
CA PRO A 129 28.01 -7.67 -14.06
C PRO A 129 28.31 -9.14 -13.75
N ARG A 130 27.26 -9.90 -13.45
CA ARG A 130 27.29 -11.31 -13.06
C ARG A 130 26.22 -12.03 -13.86
N ALA A 131 26.64 -13.05 -14.60
CA ALA A 131 25.71 -13.92 -15.29
C ALA A 131 24.74 -14.58 -14.29
N GLY A 132 23.51 -14.80 -14.72
CA GLY A 132 22.43 -15.36 -13.88
C GLY A 132 21.22 -14.44 -13.82
N VAL A 133 20.27 -14.82 -12.97
CA VAL A 133 19.01 -14.09 -12.79
C VAL A 133 19.21 -12.79 -12.01
N MET A 134 18.41 -11.79 -12.35
CA MET A 134 18.29 -10.52 -11.64
C MET A 134 16.82 -10.33 -11.29
N GLN A 135 16.54 -9.77 -10.11
CA GLN A 135 15.18 -9.46 -9.70
C GLN A 135 14.63 -8.29 -10.53
N ALA A 136 13.38 -8.41 -11.01
CA ALA A 136 12.74 -7.33 -11.77
C ALA A 136 12.48 -6.08 -10.91
N ILE A 137 12.12 -6.29 -9.64
CA ILE A 137 11.73 -5.24 -8.70
C ILE A 137 12.61 -5.32 -7.45
N GLY A 138 13.73 -4.59 -7.46
CA GLY A 138 14.75 -4.64 -6.41
C GLY A 138 14.55 -3.68 -5.24
N GLY A 139 13.51 -2.84 -5.27
CA GLY A 139 13.21 -1.87 -4.21
C GLY A 139 12.22 -2.38 -3.16
N ILE A 140 11.53 -1.44 -2.51
CA ILE A 140 10.61 -1.71 -1.42
C ILE A 140 9.21 -2.00 -1.99
N LYS A 141 8.69 -3.21 -1.77
CA LYS A 141 7.37 -3.69 -2.19
C LYS A 141 6.36 -3.55 -1.04
N GLY A 142 5.79 -2.36 -0.92
CA GLY A 142 4.68 -2.11 0.00
C GLY A 142 3.63 -1.22 -0.67
N SER A 143 2.44 -1.22 -0.09
CA SER A 143 1.24 -0.65 -0.71
C SER A 143 0.90 0.75 -0.21
N GLU A 144 1.45 1.19 0.92
CA GLU A 144 1.14 2.50 1.46
C GLU A 144 2.35 3.14 2.15
N VAL A 145 2.59 4.41 1.85
CA VAL A 145 3.54 5.25 2.59
C VAL A 145 2.77 6.14 3.54
N LEU A 146 3.07 6.05 4.84
CA LEU A 146 2.47 6.90 5.86
C LEU A 146 3.50 7.88 6.41
N ALA A 147 3.26 9.18 6.22
CA ALA A 147 4.17 10.21 6.75
C ALA A 147 3.99 10.40 8.26
N LEU A 148 5.06 10.75 8.96
CA LEU A 148 5.01 11.02 10.40
C LEU A 148 4.02 12.15 10.75
N SER A 149 3.85 13.14 9.86
CA SER A 149 2.87 14.21 10.03
C SER A 149 1.42 13.72 9.95
N ASN A 150 1.14 12.69 9.16
CA ASN A 150 -0.19 12.06 9.14
C ASN A 150 -0.44 11.32 10.46
N ILE A 151 0.56 10.61 10.99
CA ILE A 151 0.47 9.95 12.30
C ILE A 151 0.21 10.96 13.42
N GLU A 152 0.94 12.08 13.44
CA GLU A 152 0.70 13.18 14.39
C GLU A 152 -0.72 13.73 14.29
N SER A 153 -1.22 13.97 13.07
CA SER A 153 -2.58 14.45 12.81
C SER A 153 -3.63 13.47 13.34
N MET A 154 -3.46 12.16 13.11
CA MET A 154 -4.34 11.12 13.61
C MET A 154 -4.33 11.06 15.14
N ALA A 155 -3.14 11.05 15.76
CA ALA A 155 -2.98 11.02 17.21
C ALA A 155 -3.59 12.25 17.90
N THR A 156 -3.40 13.43 17.31
CA THR A 156 -3.96 14.69 17.81
C THR A 156 -5.47 14.71 17.67
N THR A 157 -6.01 14.28 16.53
CA THR A 157 -7.46 14.17 16.31
C THR A 157 -8.10 13.19 17.29
N ALA A 158 -7.48 12.02 17.54
CA ALA A 158 -7.98 11.05 18.51
C ALA A 158 -8.00 11.62 19.93
N ALA A 159 -6.95 12.34 20.33
CA ALA A 159 -6.90 12.98 21.64
C ALA A 159 -7.99 14.05 21.81
N SER A 160 -8.25 14.85 20.78
CA SER A 160 -9.32 15.86 20.79
C SER A 160 -10.70 15.22 20.90
N LEU A 161 -11.00 14.22 20.08
CA LEU A 161 -12.28 13.50 20.12
C LEU A 161 -12.52 12.82 21.48
N LEU A 162 -11.46 12.26 22.08
CA LEU A 162 -11.55 11.70 23.42
C LEU A 162 -11.84 12.78 24.47
N ALA A 163 -11.15 13.93 24.42
CA ALA A 163 -11.37 15.05 25.33
C ALA A 163 -12.80 15.62 25.23
N ASP A 164 -13.35 15.71 24.02
CA ASP A 164 -14.74 16.13 23.79
C ASP A 164 -15.74 15.14 24.39
N SER A 165 -15.49 13.84 24.26
CA SER A 165 -16.34 12.80 24.87
C SER A 165 -16.34 12.86 26.40
N ILE A 166 -15.19 13.16 27.01
CA ILE A 166 -15.08 13.35 28.46
C ILE A 166 -15.86 14.59 28.88
N SER A 167 -15.70 15.70 28.15
CA SER A 167 -16.34 16.99 28.44
C SER A 167 -17.86 16.93 28.31
N SER A 168 -18.37 16.11 27.39
CA SER A 168 -19.81 15.85 27.22
C SER A 168 -20.39 14.86 28.23
N GLY A 169 -19.56 14.29 29.12
CA GLY A 169 -19.99 13.37 30.18
C GLY A 169 -20.22 11.93 29.71
N SER A 170 -19.82 11.58 28.49
CA SER A 170 -19.93 10.24 27.91
C SER A 170 -18.56 9.79 27.36
N PRO A 171 -17.58 9.49 28.23
CA PRO A 171 -16.22 9.19 27.80
C PRO A 171 -16.16 7.91 26.96
N ILE A 172 -15.50 7.99 25.80
CA ILE A 172 -15.34 6.85 24.87
C ILE A 172 -14.52 5.71 25.50
N LEU A 173 -13.50 6.06 26.29
CA LEU A 173 -12.60 5.13 26.94
C LEU A 173 -12.82 5.13 28.47
N SER A 174 -12.62 3.98 29.12
CA SER A 174 -12.58 3.90 30.58
C SER A 174 -11.42 4.71 31.16
N ASP A 175 -11.50 5.15 32.43
CA ASP A 175 -10.45 5.96 33.09
C ASP A 175 -9.06 5.30 33.03
N LYS A 176 -9.00 3.98 33.17
CA LYS A 176 -7.77 3.19 33.04
C LYS A 176 -7.20 3.32 31.61
N ASN A 177 -8.07 3.22 30.61
CA ASN A 177 -7.67 3.33 29.20
C ASN A 177 -7.34 4.76 28.79
N GLN A 178 -8.01 5.77 29.34
CA GLN A 178 -7.64 7.18 29.15
C GLN A 178 -6.24 7.45 29.68
N THR A 179 -5.93 6.96 30.89
CA THR A 179 -4.59 7.06 31.48
C THR A 179 -3.56 6.32 30.63
N ARG A 180 -3.89 5.14 30.10
CA ARG A 180 -2.96 4.41 29.24
C ARG A 180 -2.76 5.12 27.90
N PHE A 181 -3.81 5.65 27.29
CA PHE A 181 -3.75 6.40 26.05
C PHE A 181 -2.83 7.62 26.18
N SER A 182 -2.98 8.42 27.24
CA SER A 182 -2.10 9.59 27.46
C SER A 182 -0.62 9.24 27.63
N GLN A 183 -0.29 8.03 28.12
CA GLN A 183 1.08 7.54 28.24
C GLN A 183 1.70 7.09 26.91
N VAL A 184 0.88 6.58 25.97
CA VAL A 184 1.38 5.98 24.72
C VAL A 184 1.14 6.85 23.49
N ASN A 185 0.26 7.85 23.59
CA ASN A 185 0.02 8.79 22.51
C ASN A 185 1.31 9.57 22.23
N PRO A 186 1.77 9.65 20.97
CA PRO A 186 3.03 10.33 20.65
C PRO A 186 2.95 11.82 21.01
N ILE A 187 4.09 12.38 21.42
CA ILE A 187 4.23 13.83 21.53
C ILE A 187 4.20 14.46 20.12
N PRO A 188 3.78 15.73 19.99
CA PRO A 188 3.87 16.45 18.72
C PRO A 188 5.31 16.45 18.16
N LEU A 189 5.46 16.33 16.85
CA LEU A 189 6.74 16.33 16.13
C LEU A 189 7.56 17.58 16.45
N ALA A 190 6.90 18.74 16.61
CA ALA A 190 7.53 19.99 17.01
C ALA A 190 8.19 19.96 18.40
N ASN A 191 7.79 19.02 19.26
CA ASN A 191 8.31 18.86 20.62
C ASN A 191 9.38 17.77 20.73
N PHE A 192 9.74 17.10 19.62
CA PHE A 192 10.85 16.15 19.65
C PHE A 192 12.17 16.88 19.94
N PRO A 193 13.13 16.24 20.66
CA PRO A 193 14.42 16.84 20.97
C PRO A 193 15.25 17.25 19.73
N LEU A 194 14.96 16.62 18.59
CA LEU A 194 15.55 16.92 17.29
C LEU A 194 14.41 17.01 16.26
N PRO A 195 14.44 17.96 15.31
CA PRO A 195 13.50 17.99 14.21
C PRO A 195 13.57 16.69 13.42
N ILE A 196 12.44 15.98 13.35
CA ILE A 196 12.30 14.75 12.59
C ILE A 196 11.27 14.94 11.48
N SER A 197 11.61 14.45 10.30
CA SER A 197 10.68 14.25 9.20
C SER A 197 10.96 12.90 8.57
N GLY A 198 9.93 12.27 8.02
CA GLY A 198 10.05 10.95 7.44
C GLY A 198 8.71 10.32 7.19
N SER A 199 8.77 9.12 6.66
CA SER A 199 7.62 8.27 6.40
C SER A 199 7.98 6.82 6.62
N LEU A 200 6.95 6.00 6.77
CA LEU A 200 7.04 4.57 6.97
C LEU A 200 6.44 3.88 5.74
N ASN A 201 6.96 2.71 5.38
CA ASN A 201 6.21 1.77 4.57
C ASN A 201 5.18 1.11 5.50
N TYR A 202 3.94 1.57 5.41
CA TYR A 202 2.89 1.31 6.39
C TYR A 202 2.22 -0.04 6.18
N LEU A 203 1.94 -0.39 4.92
CA LEU A 203 1.29 -1.64 4.56
C LEU A 203 2.21 -2.55 3.75
N ASN A 204 2.20 -3.82 4.11
CA ASN A 204 2.79 -4.89 3.34
C ASN A 204 1.87 -5.28 2.18
N THR A 205 2.44 -5.67 1.05
CA THR A 205 1.71 -6.29 -0.07
C THR A 205 1.85 -7.81 0.01
N TYR A 206 0.80 -8.52 -0.38
CA TYR A 206 0.73 -9.98 -0.49
C TYR A 206 0.17 -10.35 -1.87
N THR A 207 0.37 -11.59 -2.29
CA THR A 207 -0.17 -12.08 -3.57
C THR A 207 -1.32 -13.06 -3.32
N ALA A 208 -2.17 -13.27 -4.31
CA ALA A 208 -3.24 -14.26 -4.21
C ALA A 208 -2.73 -15.70 -4.06
N ASP A 209 -1.47 -15.97 -4.43
CA ASP A 209 -0.85 -17.29 -4.33
C ASP A 209 -0.09 -17.49 -3.01
N ASP A 210 0.28 -16.41 -2.31
CA ASP A 210 0.93 -16.43 -1.00
C ASP A 210 0.42 -15.29 -0.11
N GLU A 211 -0.51 -15.67 0.78
CA GLU A 211 -1.15 -14.81 1.77
C GLU A 211 -0.33 -14.68 3.08
N THR A 212 0.79 -15.38 3.19
CA THR A 212 1.58 -15.50 4.44
C THR A 212 2.88 -14.72 4.38
N THR A 213 3.53 -14.67 3.22
CA THR A 213 4.80 -13.97 3.03
C THR A 213 4.58 -12.63 2.36
N PRO A 214 4.88 -11.50 3.03
CA PRO A 214 4.89 -10.20 2.37
C PRO A 214 5.82 -10.22 1.15
N THR A 215 5.37 -9.65 0.04
CA THR A 215 6.14 -9.62 -1.22
C THR A 215 7.50 -8.97 -1.04
N GLN A 216 7.64 -8.02 -0.10
CA GLN A 216 8.90 -7.41 0.30
C GLN A 216 10.01 -8.42 0.63
N PHE A 217 9.67 -9.60 1.14
CA PHE A 217 10.61 -10.66 1.52
C PHE A 217 10.73 -11.78 0.47
N THR A 218 10.01 -11.65 -0.65
CA THR A 218 10.03 -12.63 -1.74
C THR A 218 11.02 -12.19 -2.83
N TYR A 219 11.78 -13.17 -3.34
CA TYR A 219 12.65 -12.95 -4.50
C TYR A 219 11.92 -13.33 -5.79
N GLU A 220 11.80 -12.38 -6.71
CA GLU A 220 11.13 -12.55 -8.00
C GLU A 220 12.10 -12.27 -9.14
N ALA A 221 12.69 -13.33 -9.70
CA ALA A 221 13.55 -13.22 -10.87
C ALA A 221 12.79 -12.64 -12.06
N ALA A 222 13.42 -11.70 -12.77
CA ALA A 222 12.94 -11.32 -14.09
C ALA A 222 13.04 -12.51 -15.05
N ASN A 223 12.15 -12.55 -16.05
CA ASN A 223 12.17 -13.60 -17.07
C ASN A 223 13.46 -13.57 -17.90
N CYS A 224 14.03 -12.38 -18.10
CA CYS A 224 15.30 -12.21 -18.78
C CYS A 224 16.18 -11.16 -18.08
N HIS A 225 17.49 -11.36 -18.09
CA HIS A 225 18.48 -10.42 -17.58
C HIS A 225 19.49 -10.08 -18.68
N ILE A 226 19.52 -8.81 -19.08
CA ILE A 226 20.42 -8.27 -20.11
C ILE A 226 21.33 -7.21 -19.52
N PHE A 227 22.51 -7.00 -20.12
CA PHE A 227 23.45 -5.97 -19.67
C PHE A 227 23.44 -4.76 -20.58
N TYR A 228 23.66 -3.58 -20.00
CA TYR A 228 23.96 -2.41 -20.80
C TYR A 228 25.28 -2.61 -21.56
N THR A 229 25.21 -2.35 -22.86
CA THR A 229 26.36 -1.98 -23.69
C THR A 229 26.49 -0.45 -23.74
N ALA A 230 27.64 0.04 -24.21
CA ALA A 230 27.82 1.47 -24.44
C ALA A 230 26.72 2.05 -25.35
N GLU A 231 26.30 1.33 -26.39
CA GLU A 231 25.26 1.82 -27.30
C GLU A 231 23.88 1.87 -26.62
N THR A 232 23.48 0.81 -25.92
CA THR A 232 22.17 0.76 -25.24
C THR A 232 22.05 1.80 -24.14
N LEU A 233 23.16 2.16 -23.48
CA LEU A 233 23.15 3.19 -22.44
C LEU A 233 22.78 4.58 -22.97
N TYR A 234 23.25 4.93 -24.16
CA TYR A 234 23.01 6.25 -24.77
C TYR A 234 21.81 6.27 -25.74
N LYS A 235 21.31 5.10 -26.16
CA LYS A 235 20.19 4.99 -27.12
C LYS A 235 19.07 4.13 -26.54
N PRO A 236 18.05 4.73 -25.88
CA PRO A 236 16.93 3.99 -25.29
C PRO A 236 16.21 3.04 -26.27
N SER A 237 16.08 3.43 -27.54
CA SER A 237 15.49 2.57 -28.58
C SER A 237 16.26 1.27 -28.80
N LYS A 238 17.58 1.28 -28.60
CA LYS A 238 18.42 0.07 -28.69
C LYS A 238 18.22 -0.83 -27.47
N THR A 239 18.01 -0.27 -26.28
CA THR A 239 17.66 -1.05 -25.08
C THR A 239 16.32 -1.74 -25.24
N TRP A 240 15.31 -1.03 -25.76
CA TRP A 240 14.00 -1.62 -26.06
C TRP A 240 14.07 -2.71 -27.13
N ALA A 241 14.79 -2.47 -28.23
CA ALA A 241 14.99 -3.49 -29.26
C ALA A 241 15.72 -4.74 -28.72
N LEU A 242 16.70 -4.55 -27.82
CA LEU A 242 17.38 -5.65 -27.15
C LEU A 242 16.43 -6.44 -26.25
N ALA A 243 15.62 -5.76 -25.44
CA ALA A 243 14.64 -6.38 -24.56
C ALA A 243 13.59 -7.19 -25.36
N ALA A 244 13.04 -6.60 -26.43
CA ALA A 244 12.06 -7.25 -27.29
C ALA A 244 12.60 -8.52 -27.97
N ASN A 245 13.88 -8.57 -28.32
CA ASN A 245 14.51 -9.75 -28.90
C ASN A 245 14.89 -10.84 -27.87
N ALA A 246 14.88 -10.48 -26.58
CA ALA A 246 15.34 -11.37 -25.50
C ALA A 246 14.20 -12.17 -24.85
N THR A 247 12.97 -11.97 -25.30
CA THR A 247 11.73 -12.60 -24.80
C THR A 247 10.89 -13.07 -25.96
#